data_AF-N1RJC2-F1
#
_entry.id   AF-N1RJC2-F1
#
_cell.length_a   1.000
_cell.length_b   1.000
_cell.length_c   1.000
_cell.angle_alpha   90.00
_cell.angle_beta   90.00
_cell.angle_gamma   90.00
#
_symmetry.space_group_name_H-M   'P 1'
#
loop_
_entity.id
_entity.type
_entity.pdbx_description
1 polymer ?
#
loop_
_entity_poly.entity_id
_entity_poly.type
_entity_poly.pdbx_seq_one_letter_code
_entity_poly.pdbx_strand_id
1 'polypeptide(L)'
;MWCLYTPPLRFRVSRLPAFASGQDGFLASLKSKGVQDETYWQALEFCQTSCRKGINEALTYKGKKLSGLLVPPQVAQAPQIAAQAGYPVITIPGGYAKDSGMPFGLGIMQTAWAEAELVKWASAIEDLQRSTDAPSKRRLPKFLGYLERNVPVPF
;
A
#
# COMPACT_ATOMS: atom_id res chain seq x y z
N MET A 1 -38.83 39.25 -33.13
CA MET A 1 -37.46 39.13 -32.62
C MET A 1 -37.54 38.43 -31.27
N TRP A 2 -37.20 37.13 -31.22
CA TRP A 2 -37.33 36.29 -30.02
C TRP A 2 -36.10 36.48 -29.13
N CYS A 3 -36.31 36.90 -27.88
CA CYS A 3 -35.27 36.93 -26.86
C CYS A 3 -35.32 35.58 -26.11
N LEU A 4 -34.38 34.68 -26.41
CA LEU A 4 -34.25 33.40 -25.73
C LEU A 4 -33.58 33.61 -24.36
N TYR A 5 -34.37 33.53 -23.30
CA TYR A 5 -33.88 33.45 -21.92
C TYR A 5 -33.29 32.07 -21.69
N THR A 6 -31.96 31.96 -21.64
CA THR A 6 -31.28 30.73 -21.23
C THR A 6 -31.26 30.68 -19.70
N PRO A 7 -31.94 29.74 -19.03
CA PRO A 7 -31.91 29.67 -17.57
C PRO A 7 -30.51 29.29 -17.10
N PRO A 8 -30.04 29.82 -15.95
CA PRO A 8 -28.75 29.43 -15.40
C PRO A 8 -28.79 27.94 -15.02
N LEU A 9 -27.77 27.19 -15.42
CA LEU A 9 -27.51 25.83 -14.97
C LEU A 9 -27.37 25.83 -13.44
N ARG A 10 -28.49 25.64 -12.72
CA ARG A 10 -28.47 25.30 -11.30
C ARG A 10 -27.85 23.91 -11.19
N PHE A 11 -26.58 23.85 -10.83
CA PHE A 11 -25.97 22.63 -10.28
C PHE A 11 -26.75 22.29 -9.01
N ARG A 12 -27.72 21.38 -9.14
CA ARG A 12 -28.38 20.76 -8.01
C ARG A 12 -27.30 19.96 -7.31
N VAL A 13 -26.83 20.41 -6.14
CA VAL A 13 -25.99 19.58 -5.27
C VAL A 13 -26.81 18.32 -5.02
N SER A 14 -26.40 17.21 -5.62
CA SER A 14 -27.00 15.91 -5.36
C SER A 14 -26.84 15.67 -3.87
N ARG A 15 -27.94 15.58 -3.12
CA ARG A 15 -27.93 15.11 -1.72
C ARG A 15 -27.56 13.62 -1.60
N LEU A 16 -27.11 13.02 -2.69
CA LEU A 16 -26.63 11.65 -2.73
C LEU A 16 -25.20 11.69 -2.19
N PRO A 17 -24.85 10.85 -1.21
CA PRO A 17 -23.47 10.72 -0.77
C PRO A 17 -22.57 10.41 -1.97
N ALA A 18 -21.34 10.92 -1.93
CA ALA A 18 -20.36 10.72 -3.01
C ALA A 18 -20.06 9.23 -3.29
N PHE A 19 -20.41 8.34 -2.35
CA PHE A 19 -20.31 6.90 -2.48
C PHE A 19 -21.63 6.25 -2.03
N ALA A 20 -22.09 5.22 -2.76
CA ALA A 20 -23.33 4.50 -2.46
C ALA A 20 -23.27 3.68 -1.15
N SER A 21 -22.05 3.43 -0.66
CA SER A 21 -21.72 2.68 0.54
C SER A 21 -20.55 3.38 1.25
N GLY A 22 -20.44 3.18 2.56
CA GLY A 22 -19.32 3.72 3.36
C GLY A 22 -19.06 3.00 4.68
N GLN A 23 -19.89 2.04 5.09
CA GLN A 23 -19.78 1.36 6.39
C GLN A 23 -19.99 -0.16 6.32
N ASP A 24 -20.03 -0.75 5.13
CA ASP A 24 -20.36 -2.17 4.95
C ASP A 24 -19.38 -3.09 5.69
N GLY A 25 -18.08 -2.74 5.70
CA GLY A 25 -17.07 -3.47 6.46
C GLY A 25 -17.33 -3.49 7.96
N PHE A 26 -17.79 -2.37 8.54
CA PHE A 26 -18.15 -2.31 9.95
C PHE A 26 -19.41 -3.12 10.26
N LEU A 27 -20.42 -3.07 9.39
CA LEU A 27 -21.63 -3.87 9.54
C LEU A 27 -21.35 -5.37 9.41
N ALA A 28 -20.48 -5.77 8.48
CA ALA A 28 -20.04 -7.15 8.31
C ALA A 28 -19.27 -7.64 9.55
N SER A 29 -18.38 -6.82 10.10
CA SER A 29 -17.68 -7.11 11.35
C SER A 29 -18.65 -7.22 12.53
N LEU A 30 -19.62 -6.31 12.67
CA LEU A 30 -20.65 -6.39 13.71
C LEU A 30 -21.46 -7.69 13.62
N LYS A 31 -21.78 -8.14 12.39
CA LYS A 31 -22.51 -9.38 12.14
C LYS A 31 -21.77 -10.63 12.63
N SER A 32 -20.44 -10.62 12.68
CA SER A 32 -19.67 -11.75 13.22
C SER A 32 -19.80 -11.89 14.73
N LYS A 33 -20.23 -10.81 15.44
CA LYS A 33 -20.38 -10.76 16.90
C LYS A 33 -19.10 -11.12 17.68
N GLY A 34 -17.94 -11.10 17.00
CA GLY A 34 -16.67 -11.57 17.57
C GLY A 34 -16.59 -13.08 17.79
N VAL A 35 -17.49 -13.87 17.21
CA VAL A 35 -17.45 -15.34 17.32
C VAL A 35 -16.26 -15.87 16.53
N GLN A 36 -15.41 -16.64 17.22
CA GLN A 36 -14.25 -17.32 16.64
C GLN A 36 -14.56 -18.80 16.51
N ASP A 37 -15.45 -19.13 15.56
CA ASP A 37 -15.87 -20.49 15.29
C ASP A 37 -14.81 -21.29 14.52
N GLU A 38 -15.13 -22.53 14.15
CA GLU A 38 -14.25 -23.39 13.38
C GLU A 38 -13.80 -22.74 12.06
N THR A 39 -14.70 -22.03 11.37
CA THR A 39 -14.37 -21.35 10.11
C THR A 39 -13.35 -20.23 10.34
N TYR A 40 -13.50 -19.45 11.41
CA TYR A 40 -12.51 -18.44 11.78
C TYR A 40 -11.12 -19.04 12.00
N TRP A 41 -11.02 -20.12 12.78
CA TRP A 41 -9.73 -20.73 13.10
C TRP A 41 -9.08 -21.40 11.88
N GLN A 42 -9.88 -22.07 11.04
CA GLN A 42 -9.41 -22.63 9.76
C GLN A 42 -8.88 -21.54 8.82
N ALA A 43 -9.61 -20.42 8.70
CA ALA A 43 -9.17 -19.29 7.89
C ALA A 43 -7.88 -18.66 8.43
N LEU A 44 -7.78 -18.46 9.75
CA LEU A 44 -6.59 -17.91 10.40
C LEU A 44 -5.37 -18.80 10.16
N GLU A 45 -5.52 -20.11 10.37
CA GLU A 45 -4.44 -21.07 10.17
C GLU A 45 -4.01 -21.14 8.72
N PHE A 46 -4.97 -21.16 7.77
CA PHE A 46 -4.66 -21.13 6.35
C PHE A 46 -3.86 -19.89 5.96
N CYS A 47 -4.33 -18.70 6.36
CA CYS A 47 -3.68 -17.43 6.03
C CYS A 47 -2.25 -17.36 6.59
N GLN A 48 -2.08 -17.68 7.87
CA GLN A 48 -0.79 -17.61 8.53
C GLN A 48 0.20 -18.65 7.97
N THR A 49 -0.23 -19.91 7.85
CA THR A 49 0.64 -21.00 7.42
C THR A 49 1.06 -20.84 5.96
N SER A 50 0.12 -20.50 5.08
CA SER A 50 0.41 -20.30 3.65
C SER A 50 1.39 -19.15 3.43
N CYS A 51 1.19 -18.02 4.11
CA CYS A 51 2.07 -16.86 3.98
C CYS A 51 3.46 -17.11 4.57
N ARG A 52 3.54 -17.73 5.76
CA ARG A 52 4.84 -18.11 6.38
C ARG A 52 5.61 -19.07 5.50
N LYS A 53 4.96 -20.10 4.97
CA LYS A 53 5.56 -21.08 4.05
C LYS A 53 6.11 -20.38 2.81
N GLY A 54 5.30 -19.56 2.15
CA GLY A 54 5.71 -18.86 0.93
C GLY A 54 6.94 -17.96 1.14
N ILE A 55 6.96 -17.15 2.22
CA ILE A 55 8.11 -16.28 2.52
C ILE A 55 9.35 -17.10 2.88
N ASN A 56 9.20 -18.12 3.73
CA ASN A 56 10.32 -18.97 4.16
C ASN A 56 10.96 -19.72 2.98
N GLU A 57 10.15 -20.29 2.09
CA GLU A 57 10.63 -20.99 0.89
C GLU A 57 11.32 -20.03 -0.09
N ALA A 58 10.77 -18.83 -0.29
CA ALA A 58 11.40 -17.83 -1.13
C ALA A 58 12.77 -17.37 -0.57
N LEU A 59 12.87 -17.20 0.76
CA LEU A 59 14.12 -16.82 1.43
C LEU A 59 15.18 -17.94 1.45
N THR A 60 14.77 -19.19 1.24
CA THR A 60 15.64 -20.38 1.21
C THR A 60 15.87 -20.94 -0.20
N TYR A 61 15.49 -20.16 -1.23
CA TYR A 61 15.47 -20.60 -2.62
C TYR A 61 16.80 -21.23 -3.06
N LYS A 62 16.72 -22.45 -3.61
CA LYS A 62 17.87 -23.26 -4.07
C LYS A 62 18.93 -23.49 -2.97
N GLY A 63 18.52 -23.63 -1.72
CA GLY A 63 19.42 -23.86 -0.59
C GLY A 63 20.24 -22.63 -0.18
N LYS A 64 19.97 -21.46 -0.75
CA LYS A 64 20.60 -20.20 -0.36
C LYS A 64 19.75 -19.52 0.70
N LYS A 65 20.39 -19.03 1.76
CA LYS A 65 19.72 -18.16 2.74
C LYS A 65 19.85 -16.70 2.29
N LEU A 66 18.75 -16.11 1.85
CA LEU A 66 18.70 -14.72 1.40
C LEU A 66 18.59 -13.75 2.60
N SER A 67 19.27 -12.61 2.49
CA SER A 67 19.20 -11.51 3.48
C SER A 67 17.94 -10.65 3.38
N GLY A 68 17.07 -10.88 2.39
CA GLY A 68 15.73 -10.31 2.34
C GLY A 68 15.08 -10.52 0.97
N LEU A 69 13.76 -10.39 0.91
CA LEU A 69 13.01 -10.33 -0.35
C LEU A 69 12.71 -8.88 -0.70
N LEU A 70 13.19 -8.43 -1.87
CA LEU A 70 12.85 -7.12 -2.39
C LEU A 70 11.47 -7.16 -3.04
N VAL A 71 10.57 -6.27 -2.62
CA VAL A 71 9.17 -6.26 -3.06
C VAL A 71 8.69 -4.85 -3.39
N PRO A 72 7.75 -4.69 -4.34
CA PRO A 72 7.05 -3.42 -4.52
C PRO A 72 6.00 -3.24 -3.39
N PRO A 73 6.10 -2.19 -2.57
CA PRO A 73 5.14 -1.95 -1.49
C PRO A 73 3.87 -1.21 -1.97
N GLN A 74 3.91 -0.64 -3.17
CA GLN A 74 2.78 0.10 -3.75
C GLN A 74 1.56 -0.82 -3.90
N VAL A 75 0.38 -0.27 -3.68
CA VAL A 75 -0.92 -0.99 -3.60
C VAL A 75 -0.99 -2.12 -2.57
N ALA A 76 -0.04 -2.20 -1.63
CA ALA A 76 -0.03 -3.08 -0.45
C ALA A 76 -0.12 -4.60 -0.71
N GLN A 77 -0.09 -5.06 -1.97
CA GLN A 77 -0.23 -6.47 -2.32
C GLN A 77 0.87 -7.34 -1.71
N ALA A 78 2.13 -6.94 -1.86
CA ALA A 78 3.23 -7.71 -1.30
C ALA A 78 3.26 -7.62 0.25
N PRO A 79 3.22 -6.42 0.89
CA PRO A 79 3.18 -6.29 2.34
C PRO A 79 2.06 -7.08 3.02
N GLN A 80 0.91 -7.28 2.36
CA GLN A 80 -0.20 -8.07 2.88
C GLN A 80 0.18 -9.54 3.17
N ILE A 81 1.09 -10.12 2.41
CA ILE A 81 1.57 -11.50 2.63
C ILE A 81 2.37 -11.55 3.94
N ALA A 82 3.30 -10.61 4.13
CA ALA A 82 4.09 -10.53 5.36
C ALA A 82 3.22 -10.17 6.58
N ALA A 83 2.22 -9.29 6.41
CA ALA A 83 1.27 -8.93 7.46
C ALA A 83 0.47 -10.16 7.95
N GLN A 84 -0.02 -11.00 7.02
CA GLN A 84 -0.69 -12.25 7.39
C GLN A 84 0.26 -13.28 8.01
N ALA A 85 1.53 -13.31 7.60
CA ALA A 85 2.53 -14.18 8.21
C ALA A 85 2.93 -13.75 9.64
N GLY A 86 2.72 -12.48 9.98
CA GLY A 86 3.26 -11.84 11.19
C GLY A 86 4.75 -11.57 11.09
N TYR A 87 5.24 -11.25 9.88
CA TYR A 87 6.66 -11.07 9.58
C TYR A 87 7.00 -9.61 9.30
N PRO A 88 8.23 -9.16 9.60
CA PRO A 88 8.62 -7.76 9.45
C PRO A 88 8.87 -7.38 7.98
N VAL A 89 8.52 -6.13 7.66
CA VAL A 89 8.80 -5.47 6.38
C VAL A 89 9.31 -4.07 6.66
N ILE A 90 10.38 -3.65 5.99
CA ILE A 90 10.86 -2.27 6.00
C ILE A 90 10.79 -1.70 4.58
N THR A 91 10.21 -0.51 4.41
CA THR A 91 10.16 0.17 3.11
C THR A 91 11.16 1.31 3.10
N ILE A 92 12.03 1.32 2.09
CA ILE A 92 13.02 2.36 1.85
C ILE A 92 12.64 3.19 0.61
N PRO A 93 13.07 4.46 0.52
CA PRO A 93 12.81 5.30 -0.65
C PRO A 93 13.48 4.74 -1.92
N GLY A 94 12.69 4.37 -2.92
CA GLY A 94 13.18 3.90 -4.23
C GLY A 94 13.36 5.04 -5.24
N GLY A 95 12.69 6.17 -5.02
CA GLY A 95 12.78 7.37 -5.85
C GLY A 95 11.41 8.01 -6.05
N TYR A 96 11.20 8.59 -7.22
CA TYR A 96 9.93 9.21 -7.60
C TYR A 96 9.66 9.01 -9.10
N ALA A 97 8.39 8.96 -9.48
CA ALA A 97 7.97 8.93 -10.87
C ALA A 97 8.23 10.29 -11.53
N LYS A 98 8.92 10.30 -12.69
CA LYS A 98 9.32 11.56 -13.35
C LYS A 98 8.13 12.44 -13.75
N ASP A 99 7.04 11.82 -14.21
CA ASP A 99 5.90 12.53 -14.78
C ASP A 99 4.98 13.11 -13.68
N SER A 100 4.66 12.31 -12.66
CA SER A 100 3.75 12.72 -11.58
C SER A 100 4.45 13.32 -10.36
N GLY A 101 5.77 13.13 -10.23
CA GLY A 101 6.51 13.48 -9.02
C GLY A 101 6.24 12.58 -7.82
N MET A 102 5.39 11.54 -7.97
CA MET A 102 4.98 10.68 -6.86
C MET A 102 6.14 9.81 -6.36
N PRO A 103 6.45 9.81 -5.05
CA PRO A 103 7.48 8.93 -4.51
C PRO A 103 7.03 7.46 -4.57
N PHE A 104 7.98 6.57 -4.81
CA PHE A 104 7.79 5.13 -4.64
C PHE A 104 8.89 4.54 -3.76
N GLY A 105 8.55 3.44 -3.08
CA GLY A 105 9.45 2.73 -2.19
C GLY A 105 9.81 1.35 -2.72
N LEU A 106 10.83 0.75 -2.11
CA LEU A 106 11.12 -0.67 -2.22
C LEU A 106 11.03 -1.28 -0.82
N GLY A 107 10.25 -2.34 -0.68
CA GLY A 107 10.12 -3.08 0.58
C GLY A 107 11.17 -4.19 0.65
N ILE A 108 11.68 -4.44 1.85
CA ILE A 108 12.49 -5.64 2.16
C ILE A 108 11.70 -6.44 3.19
N MET A 109 11.39 -7.69 2.85
CA MET A 109 10.71 -8.63 3.75
C MET A 109 11.69 -9.65 4.30
N GLN A 110 11.44 -10.07 5.53
CA GLN A 110 12.20 -11.12 6.18
C GLN A 110 11.31 -12.04 7.02
N THR A 111 11.89 -13.10 7.61
CA THR A 111 11.20 -13.94 8.59
C THR A 111 10.95 -13.21 9.92
N ALA A 112 10.14 -13.81 10.79
CA ALA A 112 9.95 -13.33 12.16
C ALA A 112 11.28 -13.04 12.87
N TRP A 113 11.31 -11.97 13.67
CA TRP A 113 12.42 -11.57 14.54
C TRP A 113 13.73 -11.19 13.81
N ALA A 114 13.66 -10.91 12.51
CA ALA A 114 14.81 -10.54 11.68
C ALA A 114 14.90 -9.02 11.44
N GLU A 115 14.34 -8.20 12.33
CA GLU A 115 14.37 -6.74 12.24
C GLU A 115 15.80 -6.19 12.21
N ALA A 116 16.73 -6.81 12.94
CA ALA A 116 18.14 -6.41 12.93
C ALA A 116 18.77 -6.50 11.54
N GLU A 117 18.48 -7.57 10.79
CA GLU A 117 18.97 -7.75 9.41
C GLU A 117 18.31 -6.71 8.49
N LEU A 118 17.01 -6.48 8.65
CA LEU A 118 16.28 -5.46 7.87
C LEU A 118 16.83 -4.05 8.11
N VAL A 119 17.04 -3.65 9.37
CA VAL A 119 17.58 -2.33 9.72
C VAL A 119 18.99 -2.15 9.15
N LYS A 120 19.84 -3.18 9.23
CA LYS A 120 21.20 -3.16 8.66
C LYS A 120 21.17 -2.87 7.16
N TRP A 121 20.38 -3.61 6.39
CA TRP A 121 20.32 -3.40 4.94
C TRP A 121 19.59 -2.12 4.56
N ALA A 122 18.49 -1.78 5.24
CA ALA A 122 17.77 -0.55 4.99
C ALA A 122 18.65 0.69 5.24
N SER A 123 19.41 0.72 6.33
CA SER A 123 20.36 1.80 6.64
C SER A 123 21.42 1.92 5.56
N ALA A 124 22.05 0.81 5.16
CA ALA A 124 23.08 0.82 4.13
C ALA A 124 22.55 1.31 2.77
N ILE A 125 21.34 0.88 2.39
CA ILE A 125 20.73 1.32 1.14
C ILE A 125 20.29 2.78 1.22
N GLU A 126 19.71 3.23 2.33
CA GLU A 126 19.35 4.65 2.51
C GLU A 126 20.58 5.56 2.48
N ASP A 127 21.69 5.14 3.09
CA ASP A 127 22.96 5.87 3.02
C ASP A 127 23.47 5.97 1.59
N LEU A 128 23.46 4.86 0.84
CA LEU A 128 23.82 4.85 -0.58
C LEU A 128 22.90 5.76 -1.40
N GLN A 129 21.61 5.76 -1.10
CA GLN A 129 20.60 6.59 -1.77
C GLN A 129 20.86 8.08 -1.54
N ARG A 130 21.30 8.43 -0.33
CA ARG A 130 21.66 9.80 0.06
C ARG A 130 22.99 10.26 -0.55
N SER A 131 24.00 9.39 -0.57
CA SER A 131 25.35 9.73 -1.03
C SER A 131 25.49 9.72 -2.55
N THR A 132 24.71 8.91 -3.26
CA THR A 132 24.79 8.78 -4.72
C THR A 132 24.00 9.89 -5.40
N ASP A 133 24.57 10.51 -6.44
CA ASP A 133 23.83 11.43 -7.32
C ASP A 133 23.17 10.67 -8.47
N ALA A 134 22.09 9.94 -8.13
CA ALA A 134 21.31 9.17 -9.10
C ALA A 134 20.08 9.97 -9.58
N PRO A 135 19.58 9.75 -10.82
CA PRO A 135 18.33 10.37 -11.27
C PRO A 135 17.12 10.07 -10.37
N SER A 136 17.13 8.92 -9.68
CA SER A 136 16.12 8.47 -8.73
C SER A 136 16.41 8.87 -7.27
N LYS A 137 17.43 9.71 -7.02
CA LYS A 137 17.78 10.20 -5.68
C LYS A 137 16.56 10.80 -4.99
N ARG A 138 16.45 10.57 -3.68
CA ARG A 138 15.36 11.08 -2.85
C ARG A 138 15.43 12.60 -2.88
N ARG A 139 14.28 13.22 -3.09
CA ARG A 139 14.13 14.68 -3.07
C ARG A 139 13.21 15.07 -1.93
N LEU A 140 13.27 16.34 -1.54
CA LEU A 140 12.29 16.91 -0.64
C LEU A 140 10.90 16.83 -1.29
N PRO A 141 9.84 16.56 -0.51
CA PRO A 141 8.49 16.51 -1.04
C PRO A 141 8.10 17.85 -1.65
N LYS A 142 7.40 17.80 -2.79
CA LYS A 142 6.82 18.98 -3.43
C LYS A 142 5.30 18.86 -3.38
N PHE A 143 4.63 19.94 -3.01
CA PHE A 143 3.17 20.04 -3.12
C PHE A 143 2.81 20.43 -4.56
N LEU A 144 2.53 19.42 -5.38
CA LEU A 144 2.06 19.59 -6.76
C LEU A 144 0.52 19.66 -6.78
N GLY A 145 -0.05 20.26 -7.82
CA GLY A 145 -1.50 20.27 -8.02
C GLY A 145 -2.34 20.97 -6.95
N TYR A 146 -1.73 21.79 -6.08
CA TYR A 146 -2.46 22.47 -4.98
C TYR A 146 -3.48 23.51 -5.45
N LEU A 147 -3.42 23.93 -6.71
CA LEU A 147 -4.41 24.79 -7.38
C LEU A 147 -5.35 23.99 -8.31
N GLU A 148 -5.12 22.69 -8.48
CA GLU A 148 -5.97 21.86 -9.32
C GLU A 148 -7.30 21.58 -8.60
N ARG A 149 -8.38 21.69 -9.36
CA ARG A 149 -9.72 21.38 -8.86
C ARG A 149 -10.04 19.93 -9.16
N ASN A 150 -10.27 19.12 -8.12
CA ASN A 150 -10.77 17.75 -8.29
C ASN A 150 -12.12 17.78 -9.02
N VAL A 151 -12.14 17.35 -10.28
CA VAL A 151 -13.37 17.20 -11.06
C VAL A 151 -13.90 15.77 -10.81
N PRO A 152 -15.15 15.60 -10.34
CA PRO A 152 -15.74 14.29 -10.22
C PRO A 152 -15.74 13.60 -11.59
N VAL A 153 -15.10 12.43 -11.69
CA VAL A 153 -15.22 11.58 -12.89
C VAL A 153 -16.62 10.97 -12.90
N PRO A 154 -17.40 11.13 -13.98
CA PRO A 154 -18.69 10.46 -14.10
C PRO A 154 -18.44 8.96 -14.21
N PHE A 155 -19.00 8.21 -13.27
CA PHE A 155 -19.05 6.75 -13.25
C PHE A 155 -20.36 6.26 -13.86
#